data_AF-A0A1X9SWH0-F1
#
_entry.id   AF-A0A1X9SWH0-F1
#
_cell.length_a   1.000
_cell.length_b   1.000
_cell.length_c   1.000
_cell.angle_alpha   90.00
_cell.angle_beta   90.00
_cell.angle_gamma   90.00
#
_symmetry.space_group_name_H-M   'P 1'
#
loop_
_entity.id
_entity.type
_entity.pdbx_description
1 polymer ?
#
loop_
_entity_poly.entity_id
_entity_poly.type
_entity_poly.pdbx_seq_one_letter_code
_entity_poly.pdbx_strand_id
1 'polypeptide(L)' 'MAKFSKDEIYTATQVVRNFSSILSDISQAKMKRAFILKNNRFEAVLLNMDEYERLSEAVTLLEAIYNKKKES' A
#
# COMPACT_ATOMS: atom_id res chain seq x y z
N MET A 1 0.18 14.71 0.08
CA MET A 1 -0.50 13.40 0.18
C MET A 1 -0.36 12.70 -1.16
N ALA A 2 -0.17 11.38 -1.19
CA ALA A 2 -0.14 10.65 -2.46
C ALA A 2 -1.45 10.88 -3.24
N LYS A 3 -1.36 11.03 -4.57
CA LYS A 3 -2.54 11.11 -5.44
C LYS A 3 -3.23 9.75 -5.40
N PHE A 4 -4.51 9.73 -5.02
CA PHE A 4 -5.35 8.53 -4.99
C PHE A 4 -6.52 8.74 -5.93
N SER A 5 -6.91 7.73 -6.71
CA SER A 5 -8.20 7.75 -7.41
C SER A 5 -9.31 7.37 -6.45
N LYS A 6 -10.53 7.87 -6.68
CA LYS A 6 -11.72 7.44 -5.90
C LYS A 6 -11.95 5.93 -6.00
N ASP A 7 -11.56 5.33 -7.12
CA ASP A 7 -11.74 3.89 -7.40
C ASP A 7 -10.76 3.00 -6.62
N GLU A 8 -9.76 3.61 -5.98
CA GLU A 8 -8.80 2.93 -5.10
C GLU A 8 -9.23 3.00 -3.63
N ILE A 9 -10.38 3.59 -3.31
CA ILE A 9 -10.80 3.92 -1.94
C ILE A 9 -11.98 3.04 -1.52
N TYR A 10 -11.78 2.26 -0.46
CA TYR A 10 -12.76 1.32 0.07
C TYR A 10 -12.99 1.57 1.55
N THR A 11 -14.24 1.61 1.99
CA THR A 11 -14.56 1.49 3.42
C THR A 11 -14.26 0.07 3.91
N ALA A 12 -14.03 -0.10 5.21
CA ALA A 12 -13.84 -1.42 5.81
C ALA A 12 -14.97 -2.42 5.45
N THR A 13 -16.22 -1.96 5.38
CA THR A 13 -17.37 -2.78 4.97
C THR A 13 -17.31 -3.18 3.50
N GLN A 14 -16.88 -2.28 2.60
CA GLN A 14 -16.70 -2.61 1.18
C GLN A 14 -15.57 -3.62 0.97
N VAL A 15 -14.48 -3.51 1.74
CA VAL A 15 -13.39 -4.50 1.71
C VAL A 15 -13.91 -5.88 2.07
N VAL A 16 -14.65 -6.02 3.16
CA VAL A 16 -15.20 -7.34 3.57
C VAL A 16 -16.15 -7.91 2.52
N ARG A 17 -17.04 -7.09 1.96
CA ARG A 17 -18.03 -7.55 0.96
C ARG A 17 -17.41 -7.94 -0.37
N ASN A 18 -16.34 -7.27 -0.78
CA ASN A 18 -15.73 -7.42 -2.11
C ASN A 18 -14.32 -8.01 -2.06
N PHE A 19 -13.95 -8.64 -0.93
CA PHE A 19 -12.56 -9.00 -0.62
C PHE A 19 -11.89 -9.79 -1.74
N SER A 20 -12.53 -10.85 -2.22
CA SER A 20 -11.98 -11.72 -3.27
C SER A 20 -11.70 -10.97 -4.57
N SER A 21 -12.59 -10.05 -4.99
CA SER A 21 -12.40 -9.24 -6.20
C SER A 21 -11.24 -8.27 -6.01
N ILE A 22 -11.23 -7.54 -4.90
CA ILE A 22 -10.18 -6.58 -4.56
C ILE A 22 -8.81 -7.28 -4.53
N LEU A 23 -8.71 -8.43 -3.86
CA LEU A 23 -7.48 -9.21 -3.78
C LEU A 23 -7.03 -9.69 -5.16
N SER A 24 -7.96 -10.19 -5.99
CA SER A 24 -7.67 -10.60 -7.37
C SER A 24 -7.10 -9.45 -8.20
N ASP A 25 -7.72 -8.27 -8.13
CA ASP A 25 -7.27 -7.10 -8.91
C ASP A 25 -5.89 -6.58 -8.44
N ILE A 26 -5.63 -6.60 -7.13
CA ILE A 26 -4.33 -6.22 -6.56
C ILE A 26 -3.25 -7.24 -6.93
N SER A 27 -3.50 -8.52 -6.70
CA SER A 27 -2.52 -9.60 -6.96
C SER A 27 -2.17 -9.74 -8.44
N GLN A 28 -3.11 -9.44 -9.34
CA GLN A 28 -2.87 -9.43 -10.79
C GLN A 28 -2.33 -8.08 -11.30
N ALA A 29 -1.98 -7.16 -10.39
CA ALA A 29 -1.50 -5.81 -10.71
C ALA A 29 -2.43 -4.97 -11.61
N LYS A 30 -3.72 -5.34 -11.70
CA LYS A 30 -4.76 -4.56 -12.39
C LYS A 30 -5.08 -3.27 -11.63
N MET A 31 -4.99 -3.36 -10.31
CA MET A 31 -5.05 -2.23 -9.40
C MET A 31 -3.75 -2.19 -8.60
N LYS A 32 -3.14 -1.01 -8.47
CA LYS A 32 -1.85 -0.88 -7.77
C LYS A 32 -1.99 -1.05 -6.26
N ARG A 33 -3.09 -0.56 -5.70
CA ARG A 33 -3.32 -0.49 -4.25
C ARG A 33 -4.78 -0.20 -3.94
N ALA A 34 -5.23 -0.65 -2.77
CA ALA A 34 -6.54 -0.32 -2.24
C ALA A 34 -6.41 0.35 -0.87
N PHE A 35 -6.88 1.59 -0.75
CA PHE A 35 -6.93 2.34 0.49
C PHE A 35 -8.16 1.97 1.30
N ILE A 36 -7.96 1.72 2.59
CA ILE A 36 -9.02 1.29 3.50
C ILE A 36 -9.36 2.43 4.44
N LEU A 37 -10.62 2.87 4.40
CA LEU A 37 -11.18 3.85 5.31
C LEU A 37 -12.01 3.20 6.40
N LYS A 38 -11.86 3.72 7.63
CA LYS A 38 -12.77 3.48 8.75
C LYS A 38 -13.03 4.81 9.43
N ASN A 39 -14.28 5.10 9.77
CA ASN A 39 -14.66 6.35 10.45
C ASN A 39 -14.11 7.62 9.77
N ASN A 40 -14.18 7.69 8.44
CA ASN A 40 -13.67 8.77 7.59
C ASN A 40 -12.15 9.04 7.68
N ARG A 41 -11.36 8.07 8.15
CA ARG A 41 -9.90 8.14 8.16
C ARG A 41 -9.30 7.00 7.37
N PHE A 42 -8.20 7.28 6.67
CA PHE A 42 -7.36 6.26 6.06
C PHE A 42 -6.63 5.50 7.16
N GLU A 43 -6.89 4.20 7.27
CA GLU A 43 -6.32 3.36 8.34
C GLU A 43 -5.28 2.38 7.77
N ALA A 44 -5.46 1.92 6.53
CA ALA A 44 -4.57 0.94 5.92
C ALA A 44 -4.55 1.03 4.38
N VAL A 45 -3.59 0.35 3.77
CA VAL A 45 -3.51 0.11 2.33
C VAL A 45 -3.23 -1.36 2.08
N LEU A 46 -3.92 -1.95 1.10
CA LEU A 46 -3.60 -3.26 0.57
C LEU A 46 -2.71 -3.08 -0.66
N LEU A 47 -1.60 -3.81 -0.68
CA LEU A 47 -0.65 -3.88 -1.78
C LEU A 47 -0.47 -5.35 -2.18
N ASN A 48 0.00 -5.59 -3.40
CA ASN A 48 0.51 -6.92 -3.73
C ASN A 48 1.87 -7.14 -3.06
N MET A 49 2.31 -8.39 -3.01
CA MET A 49 3.54 -8.77 -2.30
C MET A 49 4.77 -8.09 -2.91
N ASP A 50 4.90 -8.12 -4.23
CA ASP A 50 6.03 -7.54 -4.96
C ASP A 50 6.21 -6.05 -4.65
N GLU A 51 5.13 -5.27 -4.62
CA GLU A 51 5.20 -3.84 -4.28
C GLU A 51 5.50 -3.60 -2.80
N TYR A 52 5.01 -4.46 -1.90
CA TYR A 52 5.37 -4.40 -0.50
C TYR A 52 6.87 -4.65 -0.30
N GLU A 53 7.40 -5.71 -0.93
CA GLU A 53 8.83 -6.06 -0.87
C GLU A 53 9.70 -4.94 -1.45
N ARG A 54 9.36 -4.44 -2.65
CA ARG A 54 10.07 -3.33 -3.30
C ARG A 54 10.14 -2.08 -2.40
N LEU A 55 9.05 -1.75 -1.70
CA LEU A 55 9.03 -0.62 -0.77
C LEU A 55 9.85 -0.90 0.49
N SER A 56 9.79 -2.11 1.04
CA SER A 56 10.57 -2.52 2.21
C SER A 56 12.07 -2.45 1.92
N GLU A 57 12.51 -2.98 0.78
CA GLU A 57 13.90 -2.94 0.34
C GLU A 57 14.41 -1.50 0.15
N ALA A 58 13.58 -0.64 -0.45
CA ALA A 58 13.92 0.76 -0.63
C ALA A 58 14.17 1.47 0.71
N VAL A 59 13.36 1.19 1.74
CA VAL A 59 13.57 1.72 3.10
C VAL A 59 14.89 1.23 3.67
N THR A 60 15.16 -0.07 3.61
CA THR A 60 16.43 -0.64 4.11
C THR A 60 17.65 -0.02 3.43
N LEU A 61 17.60 0.19 2.11
CA LEU A 61 18.68 0.83 1.38
C LEU A 61 18.89 2.28 1.82
N LEU A 62 17.80 3.04 1.99
CA LEU A 62 17.85 4.43 2.44
C LEU A 62 18.44 4.57 3.84
N GLU A 63 18.05 3.68 4.77
CA GLU A 63 18.62 3.63 6.11
C GLU A 63 20.11 3.33 6.08
N ALA A 64 20.55 2.37 5.26
CA ALA A 64 21.97 2.05 5.11
C ALA A 64 22.77 3.25 4.56
N ILE A 65 22.23 3.97 3.58
CA ILE A 65 22.87 5.19 3.04
C ILE A 65 22.94 6.28 4.11
N TYR A 66 21.86 6.48 4.87
CA TYR A 66 21.80 7.48 5.93
C TYR A 66 22.82 7.20 7.05
N ASN A 67 22.92 5.95 7.49
CA ASN A 67 23.85 5.55 8.54
C ASN A 67 25.30 5.71 8.11
N LYS A 68 25.65 5.28 6.89
CA LYS A 68 27.00 5.52 6.32
C LYS A 68 27.37 6.99 6.27
N LYS A 69 26.40 7.87 5.95
CA LYS A 69 26.62 9.32 5.91
C LYS A 69 26.81 9.94 7.30
N LYS A 70 26.25 9.34 8.36
CA LYS A 70 26.39 9.81 9.74
C LYS A 70 27.73 9.41 10.37
N GLU A 71 28.31 8.31 9.90
CA GLU A 71 29.61 7.78 10.33
C GLU A 71 30.81 8.42 9.60
N SER A 72 30.55 9.16 8.51
CA SER A 72 31.55 9.91 7.73
C SER A 72 31.58 11.38 8.13
#